data_AF-A0A382Z755-F1
#
_entry.id   AF-A0A382Z755-F1
#
_cell.length_a   1.000
_cell.length_b   1.000
_cell.length_c   1.000
_cell.angle_alpha   90.00
_cell.angle_beta   90.00
_cell.angle_gamma   90.00
#
_symmetry.space_group_name_H-M   'P 1'
#
loop_
_entity.id
_entity.type
_entity.pdbx_description
1 polymer ?
#
loop_
_entity_poly.entity_id
_entity_poly.type
_entity_poly.pdbx_seq_one_letter_code
_entity_poly.pdbx_strand_id
1 'polypeptide(L)'
;PPNRARINELTLKPPSGRIGYFIGWGICIFVLGMFYVGYQQSPELGWSLVVTWVLINGGLSAFGAALALAYPVSVLAAFLAAPLTSLNPTIGAGMVVGLVESYLRKPKVTDFERLREDIGSFPMWWKNGVVRVLLIFFFANVGSALGTYVAGASIIQQILS
;
A
#
# COMPACT_ATOMS: atom_id res chain seq x y z
N PRO A 1 -18.79 21.47 36.88
CA PRO A 1 -19.23 20.31 36.06
C PRO A 1 -18.69 20.47 34.63
N PRO A 2 -18.29 19.40 33.93
CA PRO A 2 -17.87 19.52 32.53
C PRO A 2 -19.04 20.05 31.69
N ASN A 3 -18.74 21.00 30.80
CA ASN A 3 -19.75 21.68 29.98
C ASN A 3 -20.42 20.67 29.05
N ARG A 4 -21.71 20.38 29.27
CA ARG A 4 -22.49 19.39 28.51
C ARG A 4 -22.49 19.65 27.00
N ALA A 5 -22.41 20.93 26.59
CA ALA A 5 -22.30 21.30 25.18
C ALA A 5 -20.99 20.79 24.55
N ARG A 6 -19.88 20.86 25.30
CA ARG A 6 -18.56 20.38 24.85
C ARG A 6 -18.49 18.86 24.74
N ILE A 7 -19.20 18.14 25.62
CA ILE A 7 -19.30 16.68 25.55
C ILE A 7 -20.09 16.26 24.30
N ASN A 8 -21.19 16.95 23.98
CA ASN A 8 -21.95 16.70 22.77
C ASN A 8 -21.14 16.98 21.50
N GLU A 9 -20.33 18.04 21.49
CA GLU A 9 -19.46 18.38 20.37
C GLU A 9 -18.37 17.32 20.13
N LEU A 10 -17.76 16.78 21.20
CA LEU A 10 -16.76 15.69 21.10
C LEU A 10 -17.37 14.34 20.67
N THR A 11 -18.70 14.20 20.71
CA THR A 11 -19.41 13.00 20.25
C THR A 11 -19.70 13.06 18.74
N LEU A 12 -19.60 14.23 18.12
CA LEU A 12 -19.82 14.40 16.69
C LEU A 12 -18.54 14.05 15.92
N LYS A 13 -18.63 12.99 15.09
CA LYS A 13 -17.58 12.64 14.13
C LYS A 13 -17.44 13.79 13.10
N PRO A 14 -16.28 14.44 12.97
CA PRO A 14 -16.09 15.47 11.96
C PRO A 14 -16.34 14.88 10.56
N PRO A 15 -16.89 15.67 9.62
CA PRO A 15 -17.15 15.19 8.27
C PRO A 15 -15.83 14.72 7.63
N SER A 16 -15.84 13.53 7.03
CA SER A 16 -14.64 12.98 6.39
C SER A 16 -14.19 13.89 5.25
N GLY A 17 -12.98 14.42 5.33
CA GLY A 17 -12.38 15.20 4.24
C GLY A 17 -12.27 14.36 2.97
N ARG A 18 -12.76 14.88 1.85
CA ARG A 18 -12.73 14.18 0.54
C ARG A 18 -11.43 14.39 -0.23
N ILE A 19 -10.49 15.18 0.30
CA ILE A 19 -9.27 15.61 -0.39
C ILE A 19 -8.41 14.40 -0.82
N GLY A 20 -8.18 13.43 0.07
CA GLY A 20 -7.38 12.24 -0.24
C GLY A 20 -7.97 11.39 -1.36
N TYR A 21 -9.30 11.32 -1.46
CA TYR A 21 -9.99 10.60 -2.53
C TYR A 21 -9.69 11.22 -3.90
N PHE A 22 -9.78 12.55 -4.01
CA PHE A 22 -9.48 13.25 -5.26
C PHE A 22 -8.00 13.16 -5.65
N ILE A 23 -7.09 13.26 -4.69
CA ILE A 23 -5.64 13.10 -4.94
C ILE A 23 -5.35 11.70 -5.49
N GLY A 24 -5.90 10.65 -4.87
CA GLY A 24 -5.69 9.27 -5.31
C GLY A 24 -6.17 9.04 -6.75
N TRP A 25 -7.37 9.50 -7.08
CA TRP A 25 -7.88 9.43 -8.46
C TRP A 25 -7.07 10.26 -9.45
N GLY A 26 -6.56 11.42 -9.02
CA GLY A 26 -5.66 12.24 -9.83
C GLY A 26 -4.38 11.49 -10.23
N ILE A 27 -3.74 10.80 -9.28
CA ILE A 27 -2.56 9.96 -9.56
C ILE A 27 -2.92 8.82 -10.53
N CYS A 28 -4.08 8.17 -10.34
CA CYS A 28 -4.51 7.08 -11.23
C CYS A 28 -4.70 7.56 -12.67
N ILE A 29 -5.42 8.67 -12.87
CA ILE A 29 -5.64 9.27 -14.19
C ILE A 29 -4.29 9.68 -14.81
N PHE A 30 -3.38 10.25 -14.01
CA PHE A 30 -2.07 10.65 -14.48
C PHE A 30 -1.26 9.45 -14.99
N VAL A 31 -1.17 8.36 -14.23
CA VAL A 31 -0.43 7.15 -14.63
C VAL A 31 -1.04 6.49 -15.87
N LEU A 32 -2.37 6.36 -15.92
CA LEU A 32 -3.06 5.83 -17.09
C LEU A 32 -2.87 6.72 -18.32
N GLY A 33 -2.86 8.04 -18.13
CA GLY A 33 -2.57 9.01 -19.18
C GLY A 33 -1.17 8.84 -19.74
N MET A 34 -0.16 8.57 -18.91
CA MET A 34 1.20 8.30 -19.39
C MET A 34 1.28 7.01 -20.22
N PHE A 35 0.60 5.94 -19.81
CA PHE A 35 0.52 4.72 -20.63
C PHE A 35 -0.17 4.97 -21.97
N TYR A 36 -1.25 5.76 -21.97
CA TYR A 36 -1.95 6.14 -23.19
C TYR A 36 -1.03 6.95 -24.13
N VAL A 37 -0.37 7.98 -23.63
CA VAL A 37 0.58 8.78 -24.41
C VAL A 37 1.70 7.92 -24.96
N GLY A 38 2.28 7.04 -24.14
CA GLY A 38 3.33 6.14 -24.58
C GLY A 38 2.88 5.19 -25.70
N TYR A 39 1.69 4.61 -25.57
CA TYR A 39 1.10 3.75 -26.59
C TYR A 39 0.82 4.49 -27.91
N GLN A 40 0.38 5.75 -27.83
CA GLN A 40 0.15 6.59 -29.00
C GLN A 40 1.44 6.94 -29.75
N GLN A 41 2.60 6.97 -29.07
CA GLN A 41 3.91 7.13 -29.73
C GLN A 41 4.35 5.83 -30.40
N SER A 42 4.33 4.72 -29.66
CA SER A 42 4.54 3.37 -30.20
C SER A 42 3.98 2.29 -29.26
N PRO A 43 3.39 1.20 -29.80
CA PRO A 43 2.95 0.07 -28.97
C PRO A 43 4.07 -0.54 -28.12
N GLU A 44 5.29 -0.58 -28.64
CA GLU A 44 6.47 -1.11 -27.95
C GLU A 44 6.83 -0.29 -26.72
N LEU A 45 6.80 1.05 -26.84
CA LEU A 45 7.04 1.95 -25.72
C LEU A 45 5.93 1.81 -24.67
N GLY A 46 4.67 1.78 -25.09
CA GLY A 46 3.54 1.54 -24.18
C GLY A 46 3.73 0.27 -23.33
N TRP A 47 4.17 -0.83 -23.94
CA TRP A 47 4.48 -2.07 -23.22
C TRP A 47 5.67 -1.93 -22.26
N SER A 48 6.73 -1.24 -22.68
CA SER A 48 7.89 -0.93 -21.82
C SER A 48 7.48 -0.15 -20.57
N LEU A 49 6.57 0.83 -20.71
CA LEU A 49 6.07 1.61 -19.57
C LEU A 49 5.28 0.75 -18.59
N VAL A 50 4.42 -0.14 -19.08
CA VAL A 50 3.64 -1.08 -18.23
C VAL A 50 4.57 -2.03 -17.49
N VAL A 51 5.56 -2.61 -18.17
CA VAL A 51 6.56 -3.49 -17.54
C VAL A 51 7.37 -2.72 -16.49
N THR A 52 7.82 -1.51 -16.81
CA THR A 52 8.53 -0.63 -15.87
C THR A 52 7.66 -0.38 -14.62
N TRP A 53 6.38 -0.06 -14.81
CA TRP A 53 5.44 0.16 -13.72
C TRP A 53 5.28 -1.07 -12.82
N VAL A 54 5.01 -2.23 -13.42
CA VAL A 54 4.81 -3.48 -12.69
C VAL A 54 6.06 -3.88 -11.92
N LEU A 55 7.24 -3.81 -12.55
CA LEU A 55 8.49 -4.22 -11.93
C LEU A 55 8.91 -3.29 -10.80
N ILE A 56 8.82 -1.97 -10.98
CA ILE A 56 9.22 -1.02 -9.94
C ILE A 56 8.20 -1.01 -8.79
N ASN A 57 6.90 -0.90 -9.11
CA ASN A 57 5.85 -0.80 -8.11
C ASN A 57 5.68 -2.12 -7.34
N GLY A 58 5.52 -3.22 -8.09
CA GLY A 58 5.47 -4.57 -7.54
C GLY A 58 6.74 -4.94 -6.80
N GLY A 59 7.91 -4.70 -7.41
CA GLY A 59 9.21 -5.06 -6.83
C GLY A 59 9.48 -4.37 -5.49
N LEU A 60 9.23 -3.06 -5.40
CA LEU A 60 9.43 -2.33 -4.14
C LEU A 60 8.42 -2.73 -3.06
N SER A 61 7.17 -3.01 -3.42
CA SER A 61 6.17 -3.52 -2.46
C SER A 61 6.53 -4.93 -1.96
N ALA A 62 6.93 -5.82 -2.87
CA ALA A 62 7.40 -7.16 -2.56
C ALA A 62 8.66 -7.13 -1.68
N PHE A 63 9.60 -6.23 -1.98
CA PHE A 63 10.78 -6.00 -1.15
C PHE A 63 10.39 -5.53 0.26
N GLY A 64 9.44 -4.60 0.39
CA GLY A 64 8.90 -4.19 1.69
C GLY A 64 8.29 -5.36 2.47
N ALA A 65 7.45 -6.18 1.81
CA ALA A 65 6.87 -7.37 2.44
C ALA A 65 7.96 -8.38 2.87
N ALA A 66 8.99 -8.57 2.04
CA ALA A 66 10.11 -9.46 2.34
C ALA A 66 10.95 -8.96 3.53
N LEU A 67 11.18 -7.65 3.65
CA LEU A 67 11.87 -7.04 4.81
C LEU A 67 11.12 -7.30 6.12
N ALA A 68 9.79 -7.35 6.06
CA ALA A 68 8.94 -7.69 7.20
C ALA A 68 8.87 -9.21 7.49
N LEU A 69 9.64 -10.04 6.76
CA LEU A 69 9.67 -11.50 6.85
C LEU A 69 8.30 -12.14 6.60
N ALA A 70 7.58 -11.62 5.60
CA ALA A 70 6.34 -12.20 5.12
C ALA A 70 6.55 -13.60 4.50
N TYR A 71 5.49 -14.40 4.42
CA TYR A 71 5.56 -15.65 3.68
C TYR A 71 5.81 -15.39 2.18
N PRO A 72 6.50 -16.30 1.46
CA PRO A 72 6.76 -16.12 0.03
C PRO A 72 5.49 -15.86 -0.80
N VAL A 73 4.37 -16.49 -0.44
CA VAL A 73 3.07 -16.26 -1.07
C VAL A 73 2.58 -14.82 -0.87
N SER A 74 2.78 -14.26 0.32
CA SER A 74 2.45 -12.86 0.63
C SER A 74 3.37 -11.87 -0.09
N VAL A 75 4.65 -12.21 -0.30
CA VAL A 75 5.58 -11.41 -1.12
C VAL A 75 5.14 -11.38 -2.58
N LEU A 76 4.72 -12.53 -3.14
CA LEU A 76 4.14 -12.60 -4.48
C LEU A 76 2.82 -11.82 -4.57
N ALA A 77 1.97 -11.92 -3.54
CA ALA A 77 0.75 -11.13 -3.47
C ALA A 77 1.06 -9.62 -3.47
N ALA A 78 2.12 -9.17 -2.79
CA ALA A 78 2.55 -7.78 -2.78
C ALA A 78 2.98 -7.32 -4.17
N PHE A 79 3.80 -8.14 -4.84
CA PHE A 79 4.27 -7.87 -6.21
C PHE A 79 3.12 -7.67 -7.19
N LEU A 80 2.10 -8.53 -7.14
CA LEU A 80 0.97 -8.49 -8.07
C LEU A 80 -0.07 -7.43 -7.67
N ALA A 81 -0.32 -7.26 -6.38
CA ALA A 81 -1.32 -6.33 -5.89
C ALA A 81 -0.87 -4.87 -6.05
N ALA A 82 0.39 -4.54 -5.81
CA ALA A 82 0.88 -3.16 -5.81
C ALA A 82 0.63 -2.37 -7.11
N PRO A 83 0.95 -2.88 -8.32
CA PRO A 83 0.68 -2.14 -9.56
C PRO A 83 -0.82 -1.99 -9.85
N LEU A 84 -1.65 -2.94 -9.42
CA LEU A 84 -3.10 -2.90 -9.60
C LEU A 84 -3.78 -1.95 -8.61
N THR A 85 -3.37 -2.02 -7.34
CA THR A 85 -3.91 -1.20 -6.25
C THR A 85 -3.44 0.25 -6.33
N SER A 86 -2.24 0.51 -6.84
CA SER A 86 -1.78 1.88 -7.12
C SER A 86 -2.64 2.61 -8.16
N LEU A 87 -3.35 1.86 -9.01
CA LEU A 87 -4.33 2.40 -9.98
C LEU A 87 -5.76 2.44 -9.42
N ASN A 88 -5.95 2.10 -8.14
CA ASN A 88 -7.23 2.17 -7.46
C ASN A 88 -7.07 2.75 -6.03
N PRO A 89 -7.47 4.01 -5.79
CA PRO A 89 -7.22 4.68 -4.52
C PRO A 89 -8.04 4.12 -3.35
N THR A 90 -8.94 3.16 -3.59
CA THR A 90 -9.79 2.57 -2.55
C THR A 90 -9.14 1.40 -1.82
N ILE A 91 -8.18 0.71 -2.44
CA ILE A 91 -7.53 -0.48 -1.88
C ILE A 91 -6.02 -0.29 -1.95
N GLY A 92 -5.32 -0.43 -0.82
CA GLY A 92 -3.86 -0.39 -0.79
C GLY A 92 -3.22 -1.77 -0.96
N ALA A 93 -1.99 -1.82 -1.51
CA ALA A 93 -1.22 -3.05 -1.65
C ALA A 93 -1.12 -3.83 -0.34
N GLY A 94 -0.84 -3.13 0.75
CA GLY A 94 -0.75 -3.70 2.09
C GLY A 94 -2.06 -4.34 2.56
N MET A 95 -3.23 -3.86 2.14
CA MET A 95 -4.51 -4.49 2.50
C MET A 95 -4.60 -5.90 1.93
N VAL A 96 -4.25 -6.07 0.65
CA VAL A 96 -4.25 -7.37 -0.01
C VAL A 96 -3.23 -8.31 0.64
N VAL A 97 -2.00 -7.81 0.83
CA VAL A 97 -0.90 -8.60 1.43
C VAL A 97 -1.20 -8.97 2.88
N GLY A 98 -1.74 -8.04 3.65
CA GLY A 98 -2.13 -8.24 5.04
C GLY A 98 -3.24 -9.27 5.17
N LEU A 99 -4.23 -9.27 4.27
CA LEU A 99 -5.25 -10.31 4.21
C LEU A 99 -4.64 -11.68 3.90
N VAL A 100 -3.82 -11.79 2.86
CA VAL A 100 -3.14 -13.04 2.48
C VAL A 100 -2.27 -13.57 3.63
N GLU A 101 -1.45 -12.70 4.22
CA GLU A 101 -0.59 -13.06 5.34
C GLU A 101 -1.39 -13.46 6.58
N SER A 102 -2.46 -12.73 6.90
CA SER A 102 -3.32 -13.05 8.05
C SER A 102 -3.98 -14.43 7.90
N TYR A 103 -4.37 -14.78 6.67
CA TYR A 103 -4.96 -16.07 6.35
C TYR A 103 -3.95 -17.21 6.51
N LEU A 104 -2.71 -17.00 6.09
CA LEU A 104 -1.63 -17.99 6.20
C LEU A 104 -1.10 -18.14 7.62
N ARG A 105 -0.91 -17.03 8.35
CA ARG A 105 -0.33 -17.01 9.70
C ARG A 105 -1.34 -17.39 10.79
N LYS A 106 -2.64 -17.11 10.57
CA LYS A 106 -3.74 -17.33 11.52
C LYS A 106 -3.46 -16.76 12.92
N PRO A 107 -3.38 -15.41 13.08
CA PRO A 107 -3.14 -14.79 14.37
C PRO A 107 -4.16 -15.22 15.43
N LYS A 108 -3.71 -15.46 16.66
CA LYS A 108 -4.57 -15.94 17.75
C LYS A 108 -5.23 -14.77 18.48
N VAL A 109 -6.34 -15.04 19.19
CA VAL A 109 -6.98 -14.03 20.06
C VAL A 109 -6.00 -13.49 21.11
N THR A 110 -5.14 -14.35 21.66
CA THR A 110 -4.08 -13.96 22.59
C THR A 110 -3.09 -12.95 22.01
N ASP A 111 -2.85 -12.98 20.68
CA ASP A 111 -1.98 -12.02 20.01
C ASP A 111 -2.64 -10.63 19.95
N PHE A 112 -3.98 -10.57 19.87
CA PHE A 112 -4.74 -9.32 19.94
C PHE A 112 -4.78 -8.75 21.35
N GLU A 113 -4.97 -9.59 22.37
CA GLU A 113 -4.98 -9.15 23.77
C GLU A 113 -3.65 -8.49 24.17
N ARG A 114 -2.53 -9.05 23.67
CA ARG A 114 -1.17 -8.57 23.97
C ARG A 114 -0.67 -7.49 23.01
N LEU A 115 -1.46 -7.12 22.00
CA LEU A 115 -1.05 -6.22 20.92
C LEU A 115 -0.47 -4.89 21.43
N ARG A 116 -1.11 -4.30 22.44
CA ARG A 116 -0.71 -2.99 23.00
C ARG A 116 0.65 -3.05 23.69
N GLU A 117 0.98 -4.16 24.32
CA GLU A 117 2.26 -4.36 25.01
C GLU A 117 3.35 -4.72 23.99
N ASP A 118 3.01 -5.62 23.06
CA ASP A 118 3.95 -6.16 22.08
C ASP A 118 4.36 -5.12 21.02
N ILE A 119 3.52 -4.14 20.70
CA ILE A 119 3.87 -3.07 19.76
C ILE A 119 4.98 -2.15 20.31
N GLY A 120 5.09 -2.01 21.63
CA GLY A 120 6.13 -1.20 22.28
C GLY A 120 7.49 -1.89 22.33
N SER A 121 7.55 -3.19 22.03
CA SER A 121 8.76 -3.99 22.09
C SER A 121 9.20 -4.42 20.70
N PHE A 122 10.28 -3.83 20.19
CA PHE A 122 10.79 -4.10 18.84
C PHE A 122 11.01 -5.60 18.55
N PRO A 123 11.58 -6.42 19.47
CA PRO A 123 11.70 -7.86 19.24
C PRO A 123 10.36 -8.60 19.11
N MET A 124 9.28 -8.06 19.70
CA MET A 124 7.95 -8.67 19.66
C MET A 124 7.25 -8.47 18.32
N TRP A 125 7.70 -7.53 17.49
CA TRP A 125 7.10 -7.28 16.17
C TRP A 125 7.13 -8.51 15.26
N TRP A 126 8.12 -9.37 15.44
CA TRP A 126 8.25 -10.63 14.71
C TRP A 126 7.73 -11.85 15.47
N LYS A 127 7.38 -11.71 16.75
CA LYS A 127 6.88 -12.83 17.57
C LYS A 127 5.35 -12.84 17.65
N ASN A 128 4.74 -11.66 17.74
CA ASN A 128 3.29 -11.52 17.77
C ASN A 128 2.72 -11.59 16.34
N GLY A 129 1.76 -12.51 16.12
CA GLY A 129 1.18 -12.74 14.80
C GLY A 129 0.46 -11.52 14.22
N VAL A 130 -0.23 -10.75 15.06
CA VAL A 130 -0.97 -9.54 14.66
C VAL A 130 0.00 -8.41 14.32
N VAL A 131 0.97 -8.13 15.20
CA VAL A 131 1.98 -7.09 14.95
C VAL A 131 2.73 -7.38 13.66
N ARG A 132 3.10 -8.64 13.42
CA ARG A 132 3.80 -9.03 12.19
C ARG A 132 2.96 -8.79 10.94
N VAL A 133 1.66 -9.11 10.95
CA VAL A 133 0.76 -8.81 9.81
C VAL A 133 0.67 -7.30 9.57
N LEU A 134 0.54 -6.50 10.62
CA LEU A 134 0.50 -5.03 10.53
C LEU A 134 1.82 -4.46 9.98
N LEU A 135 2.95 -5.03 10.39
CA LEU A 135 4.27 -4.67 9.91
C LEU A 135 4.39 -4.93 8.39
N ILE A 136 3.98 -6.12 7.95
CA ILE A 136 3.98 -6.51 6.53
C ILE A 136 3.05 -5.61 5.72
N PHE A 137 1.83 -5.36 6.21
CA PHE A 137 0.89 -4.40 5.62
C PHE A 137 1.53 -3.03 5.43
N PHE A 138 2.21 -2.51 6.46
CA PHE A 138 2.82 -1.20 6.44
C PHE A 138 3.96 -1.12 5.43
N PHE A 139 4.91 -2.05 5.48
CA PHE A 139 6.04 -2.04 4.55
C PHE A 139 5.62 -2.27 3.09
N ALA A 140 4.62 -3.09 2.83
CA ALA A 140 4.08 -3.28 1.48
C ALA A 140 3.46 -1.98 0.93
N ASN A 141 2.74 -1.21 1.77
CA ASN A 141 2.19 0.10 1.39
C ASN A 141 3.29 1.14 1.15
N VAL A 142 4.30 1.19 2.02
CA VAL A 142 5.45 2.10 1.83
C VAL A 142 6.19 1.76 0.54
N GLY A 143 6.46 0.48 0.28
CA GLY A 143 7.10 0.03 -0.95
C GLY A 143 6.27 0.38 -2.20
N SER A 144 4.95 0.19 -2.16
CA SER A 144 4.06 0.57 -3.26
C SER A 144 4.00 2.09 -3.48
N ALA A 145 3.94 2.88 -2.40
CA ALA A 145 3.97 4.34 -2.50
C ALA A 145 5.28 4.84 -3.14
N LEU A 146 6.43 4.36 -2.65
CA LEU A 146 7.73 4.65 -3.26
C LEU A 146 7.79 4.20 -4.72
N GLY A 147 7.24 3.01 -5.01
CA GLY A 147 7.11 2.47 -6.35
C GLY A 147 6.33 3.37 -7.29
N THR A 148 5.21 3.94 -6.86
CA THR A 148 4.43 4.90 -7.64
C THR A 148 5.24 6.14 -8.00
N TYR A 149 6.01 6.70 -7.07
CA TYR A 149 6.86 7.86 -7.36
C TYR A 149 8.03 7.53 -8.28
N VAL A 150 8.76 6.45 -8.00
CA VAL A 150 9.94 6.05 -8.78
C VAL A 150 9.54 5.60 -10.19
N ALA A 151 8.49 4.79 -10.31
CA ALA A 151 7.97 4.35 -11.59
C ALA A 151 7.41 5.52 -12.39
N GLY A 152 6.64 6.41 -11.75
CA GLY A 152 6.13 7.63 -12.39
C GLY A 152 7.25 8.49 -12.95
N ALA A 153 8.31 8.73 -12.18
CA ALA A 153 9.48 9.49 -12.64
C ALA A 153 10.21 8.80 -13.80
N SER A 154 10.41 7.47 -13.73
CA SER A 154 11.05 6.70 -14.80
C SER A 154 10.24 6.71 -16.10
N ILE A 155 8.91 6.59 -16.01
CA ILE A 155 8.00 6.65 -17.16
C ILE A 155 8.08 8.02 -17.83
N ILE A 156 8.08 9.10 -17.06
CA ILE A 156 8.23 10.47 -17.60
C ILE A 156 9.55 10.59 -18.37
N GLN A 157 10.66 10.08 -17.81
CA GLN A 157 11.96 10.11 -18.48
C GLN A 157 11.95 9.32 -19.80
N GLN A 158 11.33 8.13 -19.82
CA GLN A 158 11.22 7.29 -21.03
C GLN A 158 10.36 7.93 -22.13
N ILE A 159 9.35 8.73 -21.77
CA ILE A 159 8.49 9.43 -22.73
C ILE A 159 9.20 10.66 -23.32
N LEU A 160 10.10 11.28 -22.58
CA LEU A 160 10.82 12.50 -22.98
C LEU A 160 12.13 12.23 -23.73
N SER A 161 12.65 10.99 -23.66
CA SER A 161 13.85 10.54 -24.37
C SER A 161 13.54 10.08 -25.78
#